data_AF-A0A830HVX1-F1
#
_entry.id   AF-A0A830HVX1-F1
#
_cell.length_a   1.000
_cell.length_b   1.000
_cell.length_c   1.000
_cell.angle_alpha   90.00
_cell.angle_beta   90.00
_cell.angle_gamma   90.00
#
_symmetry.space_group_name_H-M   'P 1'
#
loop_
_entity.id
_entity.type
_entity.pdbx_description
1 polymer ?
#
loop_
_entity_poly.entity_id
_entity_poly.type
_entity_poly.pdbx_seq_one_letter_code
_entity_poly.pdbx_strand_id
1 'polypeptide(L)'
;MHIPSDGFGGVSPERKAAQALTSLVTFAAAKAVLAQMSGSGRGALGAYNAEGYRALEYALENESLRDADAWLLKLTKANNLVGVRIAETRLAYASTDFEWDKLKELTLDQLQTGNETTMRTAAAETFGRSIEKEE
;
A
#
# COMPACT_ATOMS: atom_id res chain seq x y z
N MET A 1 -13.26 22.55 -3.62
CA MET A 1 -12.76 22.92 -2.28
C MET A 1 -11.25 22.92 -2.34
N HIS A 2 -10.57 24.02 -2.00
CA HIS A 2 -9.11 24.08 -1.96
C HIS A 2 -8.65 23.83 -0.51
N ILE A 3 -7.78 22.85 -0.29
CA ILE A 3 -7.20 22.56 1.02
C ILE A 3 -5.84 23.26 1.08
N PRO A 4 -5.60 24.17 2.05
CA PRO A 4 -4.32 24.86 2.16
C PRO A 4 -3.19 23.87 2.47
N SER A 5 -2.13 23.94 1.68
CA SER A 5 -0.91 23.10 1.82
C SER A 5 -0.10 23.40 3.08
N ASP A 6 -0.34 24.56 3.71
CA ASP A 6 0.39 25.02 4.88
C ASP A 6 0.18 24.10 6.09
N GLY A 7 -0.97 23.41 6.16
CA GLY A 7 -1.26 22.39 7.18
C GLY A 7 -0.54 21.04 6.98
N PHE A 8 0.17 20.86 5.86
CA PHE A 8 0.81 19.59 5.48
C PHE A 8 2.33 19.70 5.32
N GLY A 9 2.95 20.71 5.95
CA GLY A 9 4.40 20.90 5.90
C GLY A 9 4.93 21.23 4.50
N GLY A 10 4.12 21.91 3.68
CA GLY A 10 4.47 22.30 2.31
C GLY A 10 4.28 21.20 1.25
N VAL A 11 3.75 20.03 1.65
CA VAL A 11 3.43 18.92 0.73
C VAL A 11 1.92 18.87 0.54
N SER A 12 1.41 18.82 -0.70
CA SER A 12 -0.04 18.68 -0.88
C SER A 12 -0.55 17.32 -0.38
N PRO A 13 -1.80 17.23 0.10
CA PRO A 13 -2.41 15.95 0.48
C PRO A 13 -2.33 14.89 -0.63
N GLU A 14 -2.53 15.30 -1.88
CA GLU A 14 -2.45 14.42 -3.06
C GLU A 14 -1.04 13.88 -3.25
N ARG A 15 -0.01 14.71 -3.05
CA ARG A 15 1.38 14.26 -3.10
C ARG A 15 1.67 13.27 -1.98
N LYS A 16 1.12 13.49 -0.79
CA LYS A 16 1.27 12.56 0.33
C LYS A 16 0.58 11.22 0.05
N ALA A 17 -0.63 11.26 -0.52
CA ALA A 17 -1.35 10.06 -0.96
C ALA A 17 -0.59 9.31 -2.05
N ALA A 18 -0.05 10.03 -3.04
CA ALA A 18 0.78 9.45 -4.10
C ALA A 18 2.00 8.70 -3.54
N GLN A 19 2.71 9.27 -2.55
CA GLN A 19 3.82 8.58 -1.90
C GLN A 19 3.39 7.26 -1.24
N ALA A 20 2.26 7.25 -0.52
CA ALA A 20 1.73 6.04 0.09
C ALA A 20 1.35 4.98 -0.96
N LEU A 21 0.73 5.41 -2.06
CA LEU A 21 0.39 4.56 -3.18
C LEU A 21 1.63 4.00 -3.87
N THR A 22 2.70 4.78 -4.04
CA THR A 22 3.99 4.30 -4.58
C THR A 22 4.55 3.16 -3.73
N SER A 23 4.51 3.28 -2.40
CA SER A 23 4.91 2.21 -1.49
C SER A 23 4.03 0.97 -1.64
N LEU A 24 2.70 1.14 -1.69
CA LEU A 24 1.75 0.03 -1.84
C LEU A 24 1.95 -0.73 -3.16
N VAL A 25 2.04 0.00 -4.27
CA VAL A 25 2.26 -0.56 -5.61
C VAL A 25 3.61 -1.27 -5.69
N THR A 26 4.67 -0.70 -5.08
CA THR A 26 5.99 -1.35 -5.03
C THR A 26 5.94 -2.65 -4.25
N PHE A 27 5.21 -2.70 -3.12
CA PHE A 27 5.00 -3.93 -2.36
C PHE A 27 4.22 -4.99 -3.17
N ALA A 28 3.14 -4.59 -3.84
CA ALA A 28 2.36 -5.48 -4.69
C ALA A 28 3.21 -6.08 -5.82
N ALA A 29 4.01 -5.24 -6.49
CA ALA A 29 4.95 -5.67 -7.53
C ALA A 29 6.02 -6.63 -6.97
N ALA A 30 6.59 -6.35 -5.80
CA ALA A 30 7.55 -7.23 -5.14
C ALA A 30 6.93 -8.61 -4.83
N LYS A 31 5.68 -8.66 -4.34
CA LYS A 31 4.96 -9.93 -4.12
C LYS A 31 4.72 -10.69 -5.43
N ALA A 32 4.34 -10.00 -6.50
CA ALA A 32 4.16 -10.63 -7.81
C ALA A 32 5.46 -11.23 -8.34
N VAL A 33 6.57 -10.50 -8.25
CA VAL A 33 7.90 -10.99 -8.66
C VAL A 33 8.35 -12.17 -7.81
N LEU A 34 8.13 -12.13 -6.49
CA LEU A 34 8.44 -13.24 -5.59
C LEU A 34 7.67 -14.51 -5.99
N ALA A 35 6.37 -14.38 -6.30
CA ALA A 35 5.55 -15.48 -6.77
C ALA A 35 6.05 -16.05 -8.11
N GLN A 36 6.39 -15.19 -9.08
CA GLN A 36 6.97 -15.59 -10.37
C GLN A 36 8.29 -16.38 -10.20
N MET A 37 9.10 -16.03 -9.19
CA MET A 37 10.38 -16.71 -8.92
C MET A 37 10.22 -18.04 -8.17
N SER A 38 9.13 -18.23 -7.41
CA SER A 38 8.91 -19.39 -6.52
C SER A 38 8.85 -20.76 -7.22
N GLY A 39 8.73 -20.78 -8.56
CA GLY A 39 8.76 -21.97 -9.39
C GLY A 39 7.75 -23.03 -8.93
N SER A 40 8.23 -24.16 -8.42
CA SER A 40 7.38 -25.27 -7.94
C SER A 40 6.67 -25.02 -6.60
N GLY A 41 6.81 -23.83 -6.01
CA GLY A 41 6.14 -23.43 -4.76
C GLY A 41 6.81 -23.92 -3.48
N ARG A 42 8.04 -24.46 -3.57
CA ARG A 42 8.83 -24.92 -2.41
C ARG A 42 9.80 -23.85 -1.89
N GLY A 43 9.37 -22.58 -1.90
CA GLY A 43 10.21 -21.42 -1.57
C GLY A 43 11.51 -21.39 -2.37
N ALA A 44 12.62 -21.00 -1.73
CA ALA A 44 13.92 -20.92 -2.38
C ALA A 44 14.41 -22.26 -3.01
N LEU A 45 14.00 -23.42 -2.49
CA LEU A 45 14.40 -24.73 -3.02
C LEU A 45 13.69 -25.08 -4.35
N GLY A 46 12.52 -24.48 -4.59
CA GLY A 46 11.74 -24.67 -5.80
C GLY A 46 11.88 -23.54 -6.80
N ALA A 47 12.66 -22.50 -6.48
CA ALA A 47 12.77 -21.27 -7.24
C ALA A 47 13.73 -21.41 -8.44
N TYR A 48 13.36 -20.82 -9.57
CA TYR A 48 14.24 -20.72 -10.74
C TYR A 48 15.49 -19.88 -10.46
N ASN A 49 15.38 -18.93 -9.54
CA ASN A 49 16.49 -18.12 -9.03
C ASN A 49 16.44 -18.08 -7.49
N ALA A 50 17.07 -19.06 -6.85
CA ALA A 50 17.07 -19.20 -5.39
C ALA A 50 17.74 -18.01 -4.66
N GLU A 51 18.78 -17.42 -5.25
CA GLU A 51 19.49 -16.26 -4.68
C GLU A 51 18.61 -15.01 -4.72
N GLY A 52 18.02 -14.72 -5.89
CA GLY A 52 17.09 -13.60 -6.04
C GLY A 52 15.84 -13.74 -5.18
N TYR A 53 15.31 -14.96 -5.06
CA TYR A 53 14.19 -15.27 -4.16
C TYR A 53 14.53 -14.93 -2.71
N ARG A 54 15.67 -15.42 -2.20
CA ARG A 54 16.10 -15.14 -0.81
C ARG A 54 16.37 -13.66 -0.56
N ALA A 55 17.00 -12.97 -1.52
CA ALA A 55 17.27 -11.53 -1.39
C ALA A 55 15.96 -10.73 -1.28
N LEU A 56 14.97 -11.07 -2.11
CA LEU A 56 13.66 -10.41 -2.09
C LEU A 56 12.86 -10.76 -0.84
N GLU A 57 12.83 -12.03 -0.43
CA GLU A 57 12.17 -12.49 0.79
C GLU A 57 12.75 -11.77 2.02
N TYR A 58 14.08 -11.72 2.12
CA TYR A 58 14.76 -10.99 3.19
C TYR A 58 14.39 -9.49 3.19
N ALA A 59 14.41 -8.83 2.04
CA ALA A 59 14.08 -7.40 1.94
C ALA A 59 12.61 -7.12 2.32
N LEU A 60 11.68 -8.02 2.00
CA LEU A 60 10.27 -7.91 2.37
C LEU A 60 10.02 -8.10 3.87
N GLU A 61 10.82 -8.93 4.53
CA GLU A 61 10.70 -9.22 5.97
C GLU A 61 11.42 -8.22 6.86
N ASN A 62 12.58 -7.71 6.40
CA ASN A 62 13.53 -7.00 7.27
C ASN A 62 13.68 -5.52 6.94
N GLU A 63 13.10 -5.03 5.84
CA GLU A 63 13.24 -3.64 5.42
C GLU A 63 11.89 -2.93 5.29
N SER A 64 11.85 -1.65 5.66
CA SER A 64 10.64 -0.85 5.57
C SER A 64 10.40 -0.35 4.15
N LEU A 65 9.22 -0.59 3.61
CA LEU A 65 8.74 0.00 2.35
C LEU A 65 8.18 1.42 2.47
N ARG A 66 8.37 2.10 3.62
CA ARG A 66 7.90 3.48 3.83
C ARG A 66 8.48 4.44 2.79
N ASP A 67 9.73 4.21 2.39
CA ASP A 67 10.36 4.86 1.23
C ASP A 67 10.65 3.78 0.19
N ALA A 68 9.77 3.69 -0.81
CA ALA A 68 9.81 2.64 -1.81
C ALA A 68 11.08 2.68 -2.67
N ASP A 69 11.58 3.88 -2.98
CA ASP A 69 12.75 4.04 -3.84
C ASP A 69 14.05 3.75 -3.08
N ALA A 70 14.13 4.16 -1.80
CA ALA A 70 15.25 3.76 -0.95
C ALA A 70 15.29 2.24 -0.73
N TRP A 71 14.14 1.61 -0.49
CA TRP A 71 14.00 0.16 -0.37
C TRP A 71 14.44 -0.54 -1.66
N LEU A 72 13.93 -0.09 -2.81
CA LEU A 72 14.27 -0.67 -4.10
C LEU A 72 15.76 -0.49 -4.45
N LEU A 73 16.36 0.65 -4.11
CA LEU A 73 17.79 0.88 -4.30
C LEU A 73 18.63 -0.11 -3.47
N LYS A 74 18.25 -0.35 -2.21
CA LYS A 74 18.97 -1.29 -1.35
C LYS A 74 18.88 -2.72 -1.90
N LEU A 75 17.70 -3.15 -2.32
CA LEU A 75 17.52 -4.44 -2.98
C LEU A 75 18.29 -4.53 -4.30
N THR A 76 18.30 -3.48 -5.11
CA THR A 76 19.03 -3.45 -6.41
C THR A 76 20.53 -3.60 -6.19
N LYS A 77 21.08 -3.01 -5.12
CA LYS A 77 22.49 -3.20 -4.73
C LYS A 77 22.79 -4.64 -4.31
N ALA A 78 21.84 -5.31 -3.65
CA ALA A 78 21.98 -6.71 -3.25
C ALA A 78 21.78 -7.68 -4.41
N ASN A 79 20.82 -7.40 -5.30
CA ASN A 79 20.52 -8.18 -6.48
C ASN A 79 19.94 -7.28 -7.59
N ASN A 80 20.79 -6.89 -8.54
CA ASN A 80 20.43 -5.92 -9.59
C ASN A 80 19.27 -6.40 -10.48
N LEU A 81 19.26 -7.69 -10.85
CA LEU A 81 18.23 -8.23 -11.74
C LEU A 81 16.85 -8.23 -11.09
N VAL A 82 16.76 -8.58 -9.80
CA VAL A 82 15.50 -8.51 -9.05
C VAL A 82 15.03 -7.07 -8.91
N GLY A 83 15.95 -6.14 -8.62
CA GLY A 83 15.64 -4.71 -8.54
C GLY A 83 15.05 -4.15 -9.84
N VAL A 84 15.69 -4.42 -10.98
CA VAL A 84 15.18 -4.03 -12.31
C VAL A 84 13.81 -4.64 -12.57
N ARG A 85 13.63 -5.93 -12.27
CA ARG A 85 12.36 -6.62 -12.52
C ARG A 85 11.20 -6.00 -11.72
N ILE A 86 11.44 -5.62 -10.47
CA ILE A 86 10.43 -4.94 -9.64
C ILE A 86 10.16 -3.54 -10.17
N ALA A 87 11.18 -2.80 -10.61
CA ALA A 87 11.02 -1.47 -11.18
C ALA A 87 10.12 -1.48 -12.43
N GLU A 88 10.31 -2.45 -13.32
CA GLU A 88 9.45 -2.66 -14.49
C GLU A 88 8.03 -3.07 -14.07
N THR A 89 7.92 -4.05 -13.16
CA THR A 89 6.63 -4.61 -12.74
C THR A 89 5.77 -3.57 -12.03
N ARG A 90 6.35 -2.73 -11.16
CA ARG A 90 5.60 -1.69 -10.43
C ARG A 90 5.05 -0.62 -11.36
N LEU A 91 5.80 -0.25 -12.40
CA LEU A 91 5.34 0.70 -13.39
C LEU A 91 4.25 0.10 -14.28
N ALA A 92 4.48 -1.12 -14.78
CA ALA A 92 3.49 -1.85 -15.58
C ALA A 92 2.16 -1.97 -14.81
N TYR A 93 2.20 -2.53 -13.60
CA TYR A 93 1.02 -2.70 -12.75
C TYR A 93 0.28 -1.36 -12.53
N ALA A 94 0.99 -0.30 -12.15
CA ALA A 94 0.38 1.02 -11.94
C ALA A 94 -0.22 1.64 -13.21
N SER A 95 0.34 1.36 -14.38
CA SER A 95 -0.08 1.97 -15.65
C SER A 95 -1.15 1.18 -16.40
N THR A 96 -1.29 -0.12 -16.16
CA THR A 96 -2.19 -1.00 -16.93
C THR A 96 -3.24 -1.70 -16.10
N ASP A 97 -2.89 -2.17 -14.89
CA ASP A 97 -3.71 -3.14 -14.15
C ASP A 97 -4.33 -2.54 -12.89
N PHE A 98 -3.70 -1.53 -12.31
CA PHE A 98 -4.21 -0.87 -11.11
C PHE A 98 -5.43 -0.01 -11.46
N GLU A 99 -6.59 -0.40 -10.92
CA GLU A 99 -7.88 0.26 -11.19
C GLU A 99 -8.01 1.58 -10.42
N TRP A 100 -7.42 2.66 -10.95
CA TRP A 100 -7.47 3.99 -10.35
C TRP A 100 -8.89 4.53 -10.15
N ASP A 101 -9.77 4.29 -11.11
CA ASP A 101 -11.18 4.71 -11.02
C ASP A 101 -11.90 3.94 -9.90
N LYS A 102 -11.60 2.65 -9.74
CA LYS A 102 -12.17 1.85 -8.66
C LYS A 102 -11.63 2.27 -7.30
N LEU A 103 -10.34 2.61 -7.19
CA LEU A 103 -9.76 3.19 -5.98
C LEU A 103 -10.53 4.46 -5.57
N LYS A 104 -10.80 5.35 -6.52
CA LYS A 104 -11.57 6.58 -6.28
C LYS A 104 -12.99 6.26 -5.80
N GLU A 105 -13.70 5.37 -6.51
CA GLU A 105 -15.05 4.94 -6.15
C GLU A 105 -15.09 4.38 -4.71
N LEU A 106 -14.22 3.42 -4.41
CA LEU A 106 -14.12 2.79 -3.09
C LEU A 106 -13.78 3.79 -1.99
N THR A 107 -12.88 4.74 -2.25
CA THR A 107 -12.51 5.77 -1.28
C THR A 107 -13.71 6.64 -0.90
N LEU A 108 -14.51 7.03 -1.89
CA LEU A 108 -15.70 7.86 -1.64
C LEU A 108 -16.79 7.07 -0.92
N ASP A 109 -17.04 5.82 -1.33
CA ASP A 109 -18.01 4.93 -0.70
C ASP A 109 -17.66 4.64 0.77
N GLN A 110 -16.39 4.37 1.06
CA GLN A 110 -15.90 4.14 2.43
C GLN A 110 -16.06 5.39 3.30
N LEU A 111 -15.79 6.58 2.77
CA LEU A 111 -16.00 7.84 3.49
C LEU A 111 -17.49 8.05 3.80
N GLN A 112 -18.37 7.80 2.83
CA GLN A 112 -19.80 7.95 3.03
C GLN A 112 -20.31 6.95 4.09
N THR A 113 -20.04 5.66 3.88
CA THR A 113 -20.48 4.59 4.78
C THR A 113 -19.89 4.76 6.19
N GLY A 114 -18.63 5.18 6.28
CA GLY A 114 -17.96 5.50 7.54
C GLY A 114 -18.67 6.63 8.28
N ASN A 115 -18.96 7.75 7.61
CA ASN A 115 -19.69 8.86 8.20
C ASN A 115 -21.09 8.45 8.69
N GLU A 116 -21.84 7.70 7.88
CA GLU A 116 -23.18 7.22 8.25
C GLU A 116 -23.13 6.33 9.50
N THR A 117 -22.17 5.42 9.55
CA THR A 117 -21.98 4.51 10.68
C THR A 117 -21.58 5.28 11.94
N THR A 118 -20.60 6.17 11.86
CA THR A 118 -20.15 6.99 12.99
C THR A 118 -21.28 7.86 13.54
N MET A 119 -22.06 8.51 12.68
CA MET A 119 -23.18 9.35 13.12
C MET A 119 -24.29 8.53 13.77
N ARG A 120 -24.61 7.34 13.24
CA ARG A 120 -25.60 6.43 13.84
C ARG A 120 -25.16 5.98 15.23
N THR A 121 -23.90 5.59 15.40
CA THR A 121 -23.35 5.19 16.70
C THR A 121 -23.34 6.35 17.69
N ALA A 122 -22.87 7.53 17.27
CA ALA A 122 -22.85 8.72 18.12
C ALA A 122 -24.24 9.13 18.60
N ALA A 123 -25.25 9.06 17.71
CA ALA A 123 -26.64 9.30 18.07
C ALA A 123 -27.14 8.28 19.09
N ALA A 124 -26.93 6.98 18.85
CA ALA A 124 -27.35 5.92 19.76
C ALA A 124 -26.76 6.09 21.17
N GLU A 125 -25.47 6.42 21.29
CA GLU A 125 -24.84 6.68 22.57
C GLU A 125 -25.39 7.92 23.28
N THR A 126 -25.64 8.99 22.52
CA THR A 126 -26.18 10.23 23.09
C THR A 126 -27.59 10.03 23.62
N PHE A 127 -28.45 9.35 22.84
CA PHE A 127 -29.82 9.07 23.23
C PHE A 127 -29.92 8.04 24.36
N GLY A 128 -29.04 7.03 24.38
CA GLY A 128 -28.94 6.08 25.49
C GLY A 128 -28.58 6.77 26.82
N ARG A 129 -27.60 7.69 26.80
CA ARG A 129 -27.20 8.45 28.00
C ARG A 129 -28.25 9.46 28.48
N SER A 130 -29.14 9.95 27.62
CA SER A 130 -30.24 10.83 28.04
C SER A 130 -31.35 10.07 28.76
N ILE A 131 -31.62 8.81 28.41
CA ILE A 131 -32.62 7.98 29.11
C ILE A 131 -32.11 7.58 30.50
N GLU A 132 -30.83 7.21 30.64
CA GLU A 132 -30.22 6.86 31.93
C GLU A 132 -30.13 8.02 32.93
N LYS A 133 -30.26 9.28 32.49
CA LYS A 133 -30.23 10.46 33.38
C LYS A 133 -31.61 10.89 33.89
N GLU A 134 -32.68 10.33 33.33
CA GLU A 134 -34.07 10.64 33.72
C GLU A 134 -34.66 9.60 34.69
N GLU A 135 -33.93 8.52 35.01
CA GLU A 135 -34.22 7.53 36.06
C GLU A 135 -33.43 7.81 37.36
#